data_AF-A0A316E941-F1
#
_entry.id   AF-A0A316E941-F1
#
_cell.length_a   1.000
_cell.length_b   1.000
_cell.length_c   1.000
_cell.angle_alpha   90.00
_cell.angle_beta   90.00
_cell.angle_gamma   90.00
#
_symmetry.space_group_name_H-M   'P 1'
#
loop_
_entity.id
_entity.type
_entity.pdbx_description
1 polymer ?
#
loop_
_entity_poly.entity_id
_entity_poly.type
_entity_poly.pdbx_seq_one_letter_code
_entity_poly.pdbx_strand_id
1 'polypeptide(L)'
;MQQEKALAILKSGKNVFLTGSAGTGKTYVLNKYISYLKERKVPVAITASTGIAATHMNGMTIHSWAGFGIKERLTRANLVTMRTKKYLKKHLEEAMILIIDEISMLHKNQLDMVDEVLRFFKEDDRAFGGVQVVLCGDFFQLPPIGRYDEKSKDKFSFMSQAWLNADLKICYLTEQYRQEEDNVLNGILSEIRSAAISPRIIELLKKAGTNVLGKKETPTQLFTHNMDVDRLNTLELEKLSGRSRKFKASTKGNKKLVETLKKSVLAHEFLELKIDAKVMFVRNNPEQGYVNGTLGTVIDFTEEGFPLVKTFDKKRITVKQETWGIHDDFGKVLASLDQIPLRLAWAITVHKCQGMTLDTALIDLSKTFERGQGYVALSRLRDIENLQLSGFNEMALRVDGLALKADIRFQELSQIADAEYDDKTLEEETRQFIKACGGLTNIDEIKKHSKKIKEKKVKKRSTYEITLGYLKQKMPLEKIAEERGLSKGTISGHLIRLRKDFPNEDLDFYRPDAVLLEKVANARKKIKEDTTSLKPLHFALNGKVDYEDIKLALAFL
;
A
#
# COMPACT_ATOMS: atom_id res chain seq x y z
N MET A 1 4.68 -0.61 -27.47
CA MET A 1 3.49 -1.49 -27.44
C MET A 1 2.35 -0.79 -26.72
N GLN A 2 1.12 -0.90 -27.23
CA GLN A 2 -0.07 -0.33 -26.60
C GLN A 2 -0.53 -1.15 -25.38
N GLN A 3 -1.22 -0.49 -24.45
CA GLN A 3 -1.71 -1.12 -23.23
C GLN A 3 -2.68 -2.28 -23.50
N GLU A 4 -3.51 -2.19 -24.54
CA GLU A 4 -4.47 -3.22 -24.90
C GLU A 4 -3.79 -4.51 -25.38
N LYS A 5 -2.75 -4.38 -26.20
CA LYS A 5 -1.94 -5.51 -26.68
C LYS A 5 -1.21 -6.20 -25.53
N ALA A 6 -0.55 -5.42 -24.66
CA ALA A 6 0.10 -5.96 -23.47
C ALA A 6 -0.90 -6.71 -22.57
N LEU A 7 -2.12 -6.19 -22.41
CA LEU A 7 -3.19 -6.85 -21.67
C LEU A 7 -3.66 -8.15 -22.34
N ALA A 8 -3.69 -8.22 -23.66
CA ALA A 8 -4.03 -9.45 -24.39
C ALA A 8 -2.95 -10.54 -24.19
N ILE A 9 -1.67 -10.19 -24.28
CA ILE A 9 -0.55 -11.12 -24.01
C ILE A 9 -0.60 -11.63 -22.57
N LEU A 10 -0.86 -10.75 -21.59
CA LEU A 10 -1.04 -11.15 -20.19
C LEU A 10 -2.17 -12.17 -20.01
N LYS A 11 -3.32 -11.94 -20.66
CA LYS A 11 -4.49 -12.83 -20.57
C LYS A 11 -4.26 -14.20 -21.21
N SER A 12 -3.32 -14.29 -22.15
CA SER A 12 -3.01 -15.53 -22.87
C SER A 12 -2.22 -16.55 -22.04
N GLY A 13 -1.79 -16.17 -20.83
CA GLY A 13 -1.09 -17.06 -19.89
C GLY A 13 0.42 -17.05 -20.05
N LYS A 14 0.96 -16.26 -20.98
CA LYS A 14 2.41 -16.10 -21.17
C LYS A 14 3.06 -15.43 -19.95
N ASN A 15 4.30 -15.82 -19.63
CA ASN A 15 5.11 -15.10 -18.67
C ASN A 15 5.50 -13.75 -19.27
N VAL A 16 5.34 -12.66 -18.53
CA VAL A 16 5.50 -11.30 -19.06
C VAL A 16 6.41 -10.46 -18.19
N PHE A 17 7.32 -9.72 -18.81
CA PHE A 17 7.92 -8.53 -18.21
C PHE A 17 7.26 -7.27 -18.79
N LEU A 18 6.44 -6.61 -17.98
CA LEU A 18 5.79 -5.35 -18.30
C LEU A 18 6.67 -4.18 -17.85
N THR A 19 7.19 -3.42 -18.82
CA THR A 19 8.12 -2.31 -18.57
C THR A 19 7.73 -1.07 -19.36
N GLY A 20 8.47 0.00 -19.12
CA GLY A 20 8.28 1.32 -19.73
C GLY A 20 8.65 2.41 -18.75
N SER A 21 8.84 3.63 -19.25
CA SER A 21 9.17 4.79 -18.42
C SER A 21 8.14 5.04 -17.32
N ALA A 22 8.51 5.78 -16.28
CA ALA A 22 7.54 6.29 -15.31
C ALA A 22 6.41 7.04 -16.04
N GLY A 23 5.16 6.80 -15.62
CA GLY A 23 3.99 7.47 -16.21
C GLY A 23 3.28 6.72 -17.34
N THR A 24 3.84 5.62 -17.85
CA THR A 24 3.30 4.85 -19.00
C THR A 24 2.07 3.97 -18.72
N GLY A 25 1.55 3.99 -17.49
CA GLY A 25 0.36 3.23 -17.11
C GLY A 25 0.55 1.73 -16.82
N LYS A 26 1.79 1.28 -16.52
CA LYS A 26 2.06 -0.12 -16.10
C LYS A 26 1.10 -0.63 -15.01
N THR A 27 0.96 0.11 -13.91
CA THR A 27 0.05 -0.24 -12.81
C THR A 27 -1.41 -0.28 -13.23
N TYR A 28 -1.82 0.53 -14.23
CA TYR A 28 -3.17 0.50 -14.78
C TYR A 28 -3.43 -0.82 -15.53
N VAL A 29 -2.50 -1.25 -16.39
CA VAL A 29 -2.58 -2.53 -17.10
C VAL A 29 -2.64 -3.70 -16.11
N LEU A 30 -1.78 -3.71 -15.08
CA LEU A 30 -1.81 -4.74 -14.04
C LEU A 30 -3.16 -4.78 -13.31
N ASN A 31 -3.72 -3.63 -12.93
CA ASN A 31 -5.01 -3.56 -12.25
C ASN A 31 -6.17 -4.05 -13.12
N LYS A 32 -6.11 -3.79 -14.44
CA LYS A 32 -7.06 -4.35 -15.41
C LYS A 32 -6.94 -5.88 -15.47
N TYR A 33 -5.72 -6.40 -15.52
CA TYR A 33 -5.50 -7.85 -15.54
C TYR A 33 -5.96 -8.53 -14.25
N ILE A 34 -5.61 -7.97 -13.08
CA ILE A 34 -6.06 -8.45 -11.77
C ILE A 34 -7.59 -8.47 -11.68
N SER A 35 -8.25 -7.41 -12.16
CA SER A 35 -9.72 -7.34 -12.17
C SER A 35 -10.31 -8.42 -13.07
N TYR A 36 -9.75 -8.61 -14.26
CA TYR A 36 -10.15 -9.66 -15.20
C TYR A 36 -10.04 -11.07 -14.60
N LEU A 37 -8.96 -11.38 -13.88
CA LEU A 37 -8.75 -12.66 -13.19
C LEU A 37 -9.73 -12.86 -12.03
N LYS A 38 -9.95 -11.83 -11.21
CA LYS A 38 -10.89 -11.87 -10.08
C LYS A 38 -12.33 -12.13 -10.52
N GLU A 39 -12.75 -11.50 -11.61
CA GLU A 39 -14.08 -11.76 -12.19
C GLU A 39 -14.26 -13.22 -12.61
N ARG A 40 -13.17 -13.88 -13.01
CA ARG A 40 -13.13 -15.29 -13.43
C ARG A 40 -12.77 -16.27 -12.32
N LYS A 41 -12.65 -15.81 -11.07
CA LYS A 41 -12.23 -16.63 -9.91
C LYS A 41 -10.87 -17.32 -10.07
N VAL A 42 -9.99 -16.76 -10.90
CA VAL A 42 -8.64 -17.30 -11.04
C VAL A 42 -7.78 -16.82 -9.86
N PRO A 43 -7.13 -17.74 -9.10
CA PRO A 43 -6.25 -17.36 -8.00
C PRO A 43 -5.01 -16.61 -8.51
N VAL A 44 -4.82 -15.38 -8.01
CA VAL A 44 -3.68 -14.53 -8.34
C VAL A 44 -2.99 -14.04 -7.07
N ALA A 45 -1.68 -14.24 -7.01
CA ALA A 45 -0.81 -13.67 -5.99
C ALA A 45 -0.33 -12.29 -6.46
N ILE A 46 -0.70 -11.24 -5.72
CA ILE A 46 -0.32 -9.87 -6.01
C ILE A 46 0.78 -9.48 -5.03
N THR A 47 1.98 -9.25 -5.57
CA THR A 47 3.16 -8.93 -4.77
C THR A 47 3.93 -7.73 -5.30
N ALA A 48 4.81 -7.17 -4.48
CA ALA A 48 5.80 -6.19 -4.91
C ALA A 48 7.11 -6.34 -4.12
N SER A 49 8.16 -5.67 -4.58
CA SER A 49 9.46 -5.63 -3.89
C SER A 49 9.43 -4.86 -2.56
N THR A 50 8.56 -3.84 -2.43
CA THR A 50 8.43 -3.01 -1.22
C THR A 50 7.00 -2.99 -0.68
N GLY A 51 6.85 -2.70 0.62
CA GLY A 51 5.52 -2.65 1.27
C GLY A 51 4.60 -1.55 0.73
N ILE A 52 5.18 -0.41 0.32
CA ILE A 52 4.46 0.73 -0.24
C ILE A 52 3.83 0.33 -1.57
N ALA A 53 4.66 -0.18 -2.50
CA ALA A 53 4.21 -0.64 -3.81
C ALA A 53 3.19 -1.78 -3.70
N ALA A 54 3.45 -2.76 -2.82
CA ALA A 54 2.54 -3.87 -2.59
C ALA A 54 1.13 -3.41 -2.23
N THR A 55 1.02 -2.34 -1.44
CA THR A 55 -0.30 -1.85 -1.03
C THR A 55 -1.04 -1.11 -2.11
N HIS A 56 -0.35 -0.33 -2.94
CA HIS A 56 -1.01 0.33 -4.06
C HIS A 56 -1.78 -0.66 -4.94
N MET A 57 -1.40 -1.94 -4.92
CA MET A 57 -2.07 -3.03 -5.61
C MET A 57 -2.95 -3.94 -4.73
N ASN A 58 -3.13 -3.61 -3.44
CA ASN A 58 -3.76 -4.46 -2.41
C ASN A 58 -3.14 -5.86 -2.31
N GLY A 59 -1.81 -5.93 -2.40
CA GLY A 59 -1.00 -7.14 -2.27
C GLY A 59 -0.14 -7.16 -1.00
N MET A 60 0.91 -7.98 -1.01
CA MET A 60 1.93 -8.04 0.05
C MET A 60 3.35 -8.05 -0.54
N THR A 61 4.39 -7.96 0.28
CA THR A 61 5.76 -8.08 -0.25
C THR A 61 6.03 -9.50 -0.71
N ILE A 62 6.85 -9.64 -1.75
CA ILE A 62 7.21 -10.96 -2.30
C ILE A 62 7.89 -11.84 -1.26
N HIS A 63 8.73 -11.27 -0.39
CA HIS A 63 9.40 -11.98 0.72
C HIS A 63 8.42 -12.59 1.71
N SER A 64 7.37 -11.83 2.06
CA SER A 64 6.33 -12.29 2.98
C SER A 64 5.43 -13.33 2.33
N TRP A 65 5.10 -13.16 1.05
CA TRP A 65 4.29 -14.12 0.30
C TRP A 65 5.01 -15.46 0.11
N ALA A 66 6.27 -15.44 -0.33
CA ALA A 66 7.06 -16.65 -0.56
C ALA A 66 7.58 -17.30 0.74
N GLY A 67 7.54 -16.60 1.88
CA GLY A 67 7.80 -17.17 3.20
C GLY A 67 9.27 -17.38 3.57
N PHE A 68 10.22 -16.93 2.75
CA PHE A 68 11.66 -17.03 3.05
C PHE A 68 12.18 -15.92 3.98
N GLY A 69 11.42 -14.83 4.16
CA GLY A 69 11.79 -13.73 5.05
C GLY A 69 13.02 -12.97 4.55
N ILE A 70 14.02 -12.78 5.43
CA ILE A 70 15.28 -12.06 5.11
C ILE A 70 16.44 -12.99 4.75
N LYS A 71 16.16 -14.27 4.44
CA LYS A 71 17.21 -15.21 4.05
C LYS A 71 17.85 -14.80 2.73
N GLU A 72 19.17 -14.94 2.62
CA GLU A 72 19.90 -14.70 1.37
C GLU A 72 19.94 -15.95 0.46
N ARG A 73 19.75 -17.14 1.04
CA ARG A 73 19.73 -18.44 0.35
C ARG A 73 18.75 -19.41 1.02
N LEU A 74 18.28 -20.38 0.25
CA LEU A 74 17.45 -21.48 0.74
C LEU A 74 18.22 -22.79 0.70
N THR A 75 17.86 -23.67 1.62
CA THR A 75 18.28 -25.08 1.63
C THR A 75 17.04 -25.96 1.56
N ARG A 76 17.22 -27.22 1.15
CA ARG A 76 16.13 -28.19 1.14
C ARG A 76 15.44 -28.34 2.50
N ALA A 77 16.22 -28.29 3.60
CA ALA A 77 15.66 -28.29 4.95
C ALA A 77 14.76 -27.07 5.21
N ASN A 78 15.14 -25.87 4.74
CA ASN A 78 14.29 -24.69 4.86
C ASN A 78 12.96 -24.87 4.12
N LEU A 79 12.99 -25.42 2.90
CA LEU A 79 11.80 -25.66 2.08
C LEU A 79 10.85 -26.67 2.74
N VAL A 80 11.39 -27.77 3.28
CA VAL A 80 10.61 -28.77 4.03
C VAL A 80 9.95 -28.13 5.25
N THR A 81 10.69 -27.35 6.05
CA THR A 81 10.14 -26.62 7.21
C THR A 81 9.10 -25.59 6.78
N MET A 82 9.29 -24.89 5.66
CA MET A 82 8.30 -23.96 5.12
C MET A 82 7.00 -24.68 4.75
N ARG A 83 7.07 -25.89 4.17
CA ARG A 83 5.90 -26.67 3.75
C ARG A 83 5.05 -27.19 4.90
N THR A 84 5.58 -27.26 6.13
CA THR A 84 4.79 -27.61 7.32
C THR A 84 3.81 -26.51 7.72
N LYS A 85 4.08 -25.25 7.33
CA LYS A 85 3.22 -24.10 7.62
C LYS A 85 1.98 -24.14 6.74
N LYS A 86 0.85 -24.61 7.29
CA LYS A 86 -0.43 -24.80 6.57
C LYS A 86 -0.84 -23.62 5.68
N TYR A 87 -0.74 -22.39 6.17
CA TYR A 87 -1.06 -21.19 5.40
C TYR A 87 -0.14 -21.01 4.18
N LEU A 88 1.17 -21.17 4.37
CA LEU A 88 2.19 -21.05 3.33
C LEU A 88 2.09 -22.17 2.29
N LYS A 89 1.79 -23.39 2.73
CA LYS A 89 1.49 -24.51 1.83
C LYS A 89 0.30 -24.19 0.94
N LYS A 90 -0.83 -23.80 1.55
CA LYS A 90 -2.08 -23.55 0.84
C LYS A 90 -1.94 -22.52 -0.28
N HIS A 91 -1.49 -21.31 0.04
CA HIS A 91 -1.49 -20.23 -0.97
C HIS A 91 -0.41 -20.39 -2.06
N LEU A 92 0.70 -21.10 -1.81
CA LEU A 92 1.72 -21.40 -2.82
C LEU A 92 1.24 -22.51 -3.75
N GLU A 93 0.65 -23.58 -3.19
CA GLU A 93 0.06 -24.67 -3.98
C GLU A 93 -1.16 -24.21 -4.80
N GLU A 94 -1.96 -23.25 -4.32
CA GLU A 94 -3.13 -22.72 -5.04
C GLU A 94 -2.80 -21.59 -6.05
N ALA A 95 -1.61 -20.99 -6.01
CA ALA A 95 -1.28 -19.85 -6.86
C ALA A 95 -1.19 -20.25 -8.34
N MET A 96 -2.01 -19.67 -9.21
CA MET A 96 -1.94 -19.91 -10.66
C MET A 96 -1.17 -18.81 -11.40
N ILE A 97 -1.18 -17.60 -10.83
CA ILE A 97 -0.47 -16.42 -11.34
C ILE A 97 0.26 -15.73 -10.20
N LEU A 98 1.50 -15.31 -10.44
CA LEU A 98 2.29 -14.47 -9.56
C LEU A 98 2.62 -13.14 -10.26
N ILE A 99 2.15 -12.04 -9.69
CA ILE A 99 2.50 -10.67 -10.12
C ILE A 99 3.53 -10.10 -9.14
N ILE A 100 4.63 -9.56 -9.66
CA ILE A 100 5.67 -8.87 -8.87
C ILE A 100 5.85 -7.46 -9.45
N ASP A 101 5.35 -6.45 -8.76
CA ASP A 101 5.57 -5.03 -9.10
C ASP A 101 6.85 -4.46 -8.47
N GLU A 102 7.35 -3.38 -9.05
CA GLU A 102 8.64 -2.74 -8.70
C GLU A 102 9.81 -3.73 -8.71
N ILE A 103 9.90 -4.57 -9.75
CA ILE A 103 10.92 -5.62 -9.91
C ILE A 103 12.36 -5.08 -9.94
N SER A 104 12.54 -3.77 -10.20
CA SER A 104 13.85 -3.11 -10.23
C SER A 104 14.58 -3.17 -8.88
N MET A 105 13.83 -3.21 -7.78
CA MET A 105 14.39 -3.28 -6.43
C MET A 105 14.53 -4.72 -5.93
N LEU A 106 14.10 -5.73 -6.70
CA LEU A 106 14.23 -7.13 -6.32
C LEU A 106 15.60 -7.67 -6.77
N HIS A 107 16.34 -8.25 -5.82
CA HIS A 107 17.65 -8.80 -6.10
C HIS A 107 17.56 -10.10 -6.93
N LYS A 108 18.56 -10.38 -7.78
CA LYS A 108 18.59 -11.61 -8.60
C LYS A 108 18.42 -12.89 -7.78
N ASN A 109 19.19 -13.01 -6.70
CA ASN A 109 19.09 -14.14 -5.76
C ASN A 109 17.70 -14.28 -5.14
N GLN A 110 16.98 -13.17 -4.92
CA GLN A 110 15.62 -13.22 -4.39
C GLN A 110 14.64 -13.75 -5.45
N LEU A 111 14.81 -13.38 -6.71
CA LEU A 111 14.00 -13.94 -7.80
C LEU A 111 14.29 -15.44 -7.99
N ASP A 112 15.56 -15.86 -7.92
CA ASP A 112 15.95 -17.27 -7.95
C ASP A 112 15.34 -18.07 -6.78
N MET A 113 15.32 -17.52 -5.57
CA MET A 113 14.68 -18.15 -4.42
C MET A 113 13.15 -18.28 -4.58
N VAL A 114 12.48 -17.30 -5.22
CA VAL A 114 11.04 -17.41 -5.51
C VAL A 114 10.76 -18.57 -6.46
N ASP A 115 11.58 -18.73 -7.51
CA ASP A 115 11.52 -19.86 -8.43
C ASP A 115 11.75 -21.20 -7.71
N GLU A 116 12.79 -21.31 -6.87
CA GLU A 116 13.10 -22.51 -6.08
C GLU A 116 11.93 -22.89 -5.15
N VAL A 117 11.34 -21.91 -4.46
CA VAL A 117 10.16 -22.13 -3.61
C VAL A 117 8.99 -22.65 -4.43
N LEU A 118 8.67 -22.03 -5.56
CA LEU A 118 7.51 -22.45 -6.34
C LEU A 118 7.70 -23.82 -6.97
N ARG A 119 8.88 -24.14 -7.52
CA ARG A 119 9.16 -25.49 -8.03
C ARG A 119 9.01 -26.56 -6.95
N PHE A 120 9.48 -26.28 -5.74
CA PHE A 120 9.34 -27.21 -4.61
C PHE A 120 7.88 -27.40 -4.15
N PHE A 121 7.11 -26.33 -4.03
CA PHE A 121 5.72 -26.42 -3.55
C PHE A 121 4.76 -26.95 -4.62
N LYS A 122 5.02 -26.66 -5.90
CA LYS A 122 4.22 -27.15 -7.03
C LYS A 122 4.58 -28.56 -7.48
N GLU A 123 5.74 -29.06 -7.03
CA GLU A 123 6.30 -30.35 -7.49
C GLU A 123 6.44 -30.38 -9.02
N ASP A 124 6.91 -29.27 -9.58
CA ASP A 124 7.03 -29.05 -11.02
C ASP A 124 8.35 -28.33 -11.30
N ASP A 125 9.20 -28.92 -12.14
CA ASP A 125 10.54 -28.41 -12.44
C ASP A 125 10.53 -27.29 -13.49
N ARG A 126 9.39 -26.99 -14.13
CA ARG A 126 9.24 -25.82 -15.00
C ARG A 126 9.49 -24.54 -14.21
N ALA A 127 9.90 -23.48 -14.90
CA ALA A 127 10.13 -22.18 -14.26
C ALA A 127 8.93 -21.77 -13.39
N PHE A 128 9.22 -21.39 -12.16
CA PHE A 128 8.27 -21.01 -11.11
C PHE A 128 7.18 -22.06 -10.87
N GLY A 129 7.48 -23.35 -11.05
CA GLY A 129 6.53 -24.44 -10.84
C GLY A 129 5.33 -24.38 -11.79
N GLY A 130 5.52 -23.85 -13.00
CA GLY A 130 4.46 -23.70 -14.01
C GLY A 130 3.45 -22.57 -13.72
N VAL A 131 3.69 -21.75 -12.70
CA VAL A 131 2.90 -20.55 -12.41
C VAL A 131 3.17 -19.49 -13.47
N GLN A 132 2.13 -18.81 -13.96
CA GLN A 132 2.34 -17.63 -14.81
C GLN A 132 3.00 -16.53 -13.99
N VAL A 133 4.15 -16.03 -14.43
CA VAL A 133 4.87 -14.94 -13.79
C VAL A 133 4.71 -13.65 -14.60
N VAL A 134 4.25 -12.61 -13.90
CA VAL A 134 4.14 -11.25 -14.44
C VAL A 134 5.05 -10.34 -13.61
N LEU A 135 6.18 -9.97 -14.20
CA LEU A 135 7.12 -9.01 -13.62
C LEU A 135 6.77 -7.61 -14.13
N CYS A 136 6.78 -6.62 -13.25
CA CYS A 136 6.54 -5.23 -13.63
C CYS A 136 7.53 -4.30 -12.93
N GLY A 137 8.04 -3.32 -13.66
CA GLY A 137 8.88 -2.28 -13.10
C GLY A 137 9.63 -1.50 -14.16
N ASP A 138 10.67 -0.78 -13.72
CA ASP A 138 11.51 0.03 -14.59
C ASP A 138 12.94 0.06 -14.00
N PHE A 139 13.91 -0.53 -14.70
CA PHE A 139 15.28 -0.68 -14.20
C PHE A 139 16.11 0.62 -14.21
N PHE A 140 15.55 1.73 -14.72
CA PHE A 140 16.13 3.07 -14.53
C PHE A 140 15.73 3.70 -13.19
N GLN A 141 14.77 3.11 -12.48
CA GLN A 141 14.48 3.48 -11.09
C GLN A 141 15.54 2.90 -10.15
N LEU A 142 15.28 2.89 -8.84
CA LEU A 142 16.27 2.43 -7.88
C LEU A 142 16.59 0.93 -8.10
N PRO A 143 17.88 0.56 -8.09
CA PRO A 143 18.32 -0.82 -8.12
C PRO A 143 18.05 -1.53 -6.79
N PRO A 144 18.27 -2.85 -6.69
CA PRO A 144 18.19 -3.55 -5.43
C PRO A 144 19.25 -3.03 -4.46
N ILE A 145 18.89 -2.95 -3.17
CA ILE A 145 19.85 -2.63 -2.11
C ILE A 145 20.76 -3.84 -1.93
N GLY A 146 22.04 -3.67 -2.29
CA GLY A 146 23.08 -4.70 -2.17
C GLY A 146 24.21 -4.27 -1.25
N ARG A 147 25.27 -5.07 -1.20
CA ARG A 147 26.50 -4.70 -0.47
C ARG A 147 27.26 -3.60 -1.23
N TYR A 148 28.09 -2.83 -0.53
CA TYR A 148 28.79 -1.69 -1.12
C TYR A 148 29.73 -2.10 -2.28
N ASP A 149 30.30 -3.30 -2.20
CA ASP A 149 31.20 -3.88 -3.20
C ASP A 149 30.47 -4.58 -4.36
N GLU A 150 29.15 -4.68 -4.29
CA GLU A 150 28.34 -5.46 -5.24
C GLU A 150 28.02 -4.66 -6.51
N LYS A 151 28.39 -5.23 -7.67
CA LYS A 151 28.19 -4.59 -8.97
C LYS A 151 26.76 -4.77 -9.47
N SER A 152 26.31 -3.93 -10.39
CA SER A 152 24.94 -3.99 -10.95
C SER A 152 24.59 -5.36 -11.56
N LYS A 153 25.57 -6.05 -12.17
CA LYS A 153 25.41 -7.42 -12.72
C LYS A 153 25.12 -8.48 -11.65
N ASP A 154 25.50 -8.20 -10.42
CA ASP A 154 25.33 -9.11 -9.29
C ASP A 154 23.97 -8.87 -8.60
N LYS A 155 23.36 -7.70 -8.84
CA LYS A 155 22.10 -7.26 -8.20
C LYS A 155 20.86 -7.44 -9.06
N PHE A 156 20.87 -6.97 -10.31
CA PHE A 156 19.64 -6.85 -11.09
C PHE A 156 18.95 -8.19 -11.37
N SER A 157 17.64 -8.23 -11.17
CA SER A 157 16.83 -9.44 -11.36
C SER A 157 16.86 -10.02 -12.77
N PHE A 158 17.07 -9.20 -13.80
CA PHE A 158 17.26 -9.69 -15.18
C PHE A 158 18.57 -10.46 -15.40
N MET A 159 19.46 -10.49 -14.40
CA MET A 159 20.68 -11.32 -14.39
C MET A 159 20.48 -12.66 -13.66
N SER A 160 19.27 -12.98 -13.20
CA SER A 160 18.94 -14.23 -12.50
C SER A 160 18.72 -15.39 -13.47
N GLN A 161 18.94 -16.61 -13.01
CA GLN A 161 18.65 -17.81 -13.80
C GLN A 161 17.14 -17.98 -13.94
N ALA A 162 16.37 -17.65 -12.90
CA ALA A 162 14.92 -17.67 -12.92
C ALA A 162 14.34 -16.75 -14.01
N TRP A 163 14.92 -15.55 -14.21
CA TRP A 163 14.50 -14.66 -15.30
C TRP A 163 14.70 -15.28 -16.67
N LEU A 164 15.87 -15.91 -16.90
CA LEU A 164 16.18 -16.59 -18.16
C LEU A 164 15.23 -17.77 -18.41
N ASN A 165 15.03 -18.61 -17.39
CA ASN A 165 14.20 -19.81 -17.49
C ASN A 165 12.70 -19.50 -17.67
N ALA A 166 12.24 -18.33 -17.21
CA ALA A 166 10.84 -17.93 -17.31
C ALA A 166 10.36 -17.66 -18.73
N ASP A 167 11.26 -17.51 -19.73
CA ASP A 167 10.90 -17.13 -21.11
C ASP A 167 9.92 -15.94 -21.16
N LEU A 168 10.30 -14.85 -20.48
CA LEU A 168 9.45 -13.66 -20.35
C LEU A 168 9.25 -12.98 -21.70
N LYS A 169 7.99 -12.79 -22.09
CA LYS A 169 7.63 -11.90 -23.19
C LYS A 169 7.67 -10.46 -22.71
N ILE A 170 8.41 -9.63 -23.42
CA ILE A 170 8.65 -8.25 -23.02
C ILE A 170 7.52 -7.38 -23.58
N CYS A 171 6.79 -6.71 -22.70
CA CYS A 171 5.76 -5.74 -23.05
C CYS A 171 6.25 -4.35 -22.66
N TYR A 172 6.79 -3.60 -23.62
CA TYR A 172 7.31 -2.25 -23.39
C TYR A 172 6.24 -1.21 -23.73
N LEU A 173 5.69 -0.57 -22.71
CA LEU A 173 4.69 0.50 -22.86
C LEU A 173 5.38 1.81 -23.25
N THR A 174 4.89 2.43 -24.31
CA THR A 174 5.48 3.64 -24.92
C THR A 174 4.65 4.90 -24.68
N GLU A 175 3.34 4.77 -24.53
CA GLU A 175 2.43 5.90 -24.33
C GLU A 175 2.53 6.48 -22.92
N GLN A 176 2.71 7.80 -22.81
CA GLN A 176 2.77 8.52 -21.54
C GLN A 176 1.38 9.01 -21.12
N TYR A 177 0.95 8.65 -19.91
CA TYR A 177 -0.39 9.00 -19.38
C TYR A 177 -0.35 9.89 -18.13
N ARG A 178 0.81 10.01 -17.47
CA ARG A 178 0.94 10.79 -16.23
C ARG A 178 1.23 12.27 -16.48
N GLN A 179 1.81 12.58 -17.63
CA GLN A 179 2.27 13.90 -18.03
C GLN A 179 1.85 14.13 -19.49
N GLU A 180 1.39 15.34 -19.82
CA GLU A 180 1.02 15.72 -21.19
C GLU A 180 2.25 15.64 -22.15
N GLU A 181 2.01 15.46 -23.46
CA GLU A 181 3.08 15.23 -24.46
C GLU A 181 4.12 16.37 -24.52
N ASP A 182 3.72 17.61 -24.21
CA ASP A 182 4.59 18.80 -24.18
C ASP A 182 5.17 19.13 -22.78
N ASN A 183 5.07 18.20 -21.83
CA ASN A 183 5.51 18.46 -20.47
C ASN A 183 7.04 18.55 -20.37
N VAL A 184 7.54 19.71 -19.92
CA VAL A 184 8.97 19.98 -19.70
C VAL A 184 9.63 18.90 -18.83
N LEU A 185 8.94 18.40 -17.81
CA LEU A 185 9.45 17.36 -16.93
C LEU A 185 9.64 16.01 -17.66
N ASN A 186 8.80 15.70 -18.66
CA ASN A 186 8.99 14.50 -19.48
C ASN A 186 10.27 14.56 -20.31
N GLY A 187 10.56 15.71 -20.91
CA GLY A 187 11.81 15.94 -21.62
C GLY A 187 13.00 15.69 -20.70
N ILE A 188 12.92 16.22 -19.46
CA ILE A 188 13.96 16.02 -18.44
C ILE A 188 14.16 14.54 -18.12
N LEU A 189 13.08 13.83 -17.82
CA LEU A 189 13.11 12.41 -17.48
C LEU A 189 13.63 11.55 -18.64
N SER A 190 13.32 11.93 -19.89
CA SER A 190 13.74 11.21 -21.08
C SER A 190 15.24 11.36 -21.35
N GLU A 191 15.81 12.55 -21.21
CA GLU A 191 17.26 12.76 -21.35
C GLU A 191 18.06 12.10 -20.21
N ILE A 192 17.52 12.09 -18.98
CA ILE A 192 18.12 11.31 -17.88
C ILE A 192 18.13 9.82 -18.24
N ARG A 193 17.03 9.29 -18.77
CA ARG A 193 16.90 7.88 -19.17
C ARG A 193 17.85 7.53 -20.32
N SER A 194 18.05 8.42 -21.28
CA SER A 194 18.99 8.21 -22.41
C SER A 194 20.46 8.44 -22.05
N ALA A 195 20.74 8.90 -20.83
CA ALA A 195 22.07 9.32 -20.38
C ALA A 195 22.69 10.44 -21.24
N ALA A 196 21.85 11.24 -21.92
CA ALA A 196 22.26 12.34 -22.79
C ALA A 196 21.72 13.67 -22.25
N ILE A 197 22.32 14.16 -21.16
CA ILE A 197 21.90 15.39 -20.48
C ILE A 197 22.36 16.63 -21.26
N SER A 198 21.41 17.41 -21.77
CA SER A 198 21.69 18.71 -22.39
C SER A 198 21.92 19.83 -21.36
N PRO A 199 22.67 20.89 -21.72
CA PRO A 199 22.80 22.09 -20.88
C PRO A 199 21.45 22.74 -20.53
N ARG A 200 20.47 22.64 -21.45
CA ARG A 200 19.10 23.15 -21.27
C ARG A 200 18.41 22.53 -20.06
N ILE A 201 18.53 21.21 -19.85
CA ILE A 201 17.94 20.54 -18.68
C ILE A 201 18.55 21.05 -17.39
N ILE A 202 19.87 21.21 -17.36
CA ILE A 202 20.57 21.67 -16.16
C ILE A 202 20.06 23.06 -15.77
N GLU A 203 19.82 23.94 -16.74
CA GLU A 203 19.22 25.25 -16.51
C GLU A 203 17.78 25.15 -16.00
N LEU A 204 16.94 24.30 -16.61
CA LEU A 204 15.56 24.07 -16.16
C LEU A 204 15.49 23.54 -14.72
N LEU A 205 16.36 22.59 -14.36
CA LEU A 205 16.45 22.06 -13.00
C LEU A 205 16.94 23.11 -11.99
N LYS A 206 17.90 23.96 -12.39
CA LYS A 206 18.33 25.10 -11.55
C LYS A 206 17.21 26.10 -11.35
N LYS A 207 16.47 26.43 -12.42
CA LYS A 207 15.30 27.32 -12.36
C LYS A 207 14.20 26.75 -11.46
N ALA A 208 14.02 25.42 -11.43
CA ALA A 208 13.06 24.78 -10.54
C ALA A 208 13.34 25.03 -9.05
N GLY A 209 14.57 25.41 -8.66
CA GLY A 209 14.88 25.78 -7.28
C GLY A 209 14.15 27.04 -6.78
N THR A 210 13.73 27.93 -7.69
CA THR A 210 13.02 29.17 -7.35
C THR A 210 11.50 29.09 -7.57
N ASN A 211 10.99 27.90 -7.91
CA ASN A 211 9.55 27.69 -8.05
C ASN A 211 8.82 27.95 -6.74
N VAL A 212 7.68 28.64 -6.83
CA VAL A 212 6.81 28.94 -5.69
C VAL A 212 5.68 27.92 -5.67
N LEU A 213 5.76 26.97 -4.73
CA LEU A 213 4.73 25.94 -4.56
C LEU A 213 3.45 26.56 -3.96
N GLY A 214 2.28 26.13 -4.44
CA GLY A 214 0.98 26.70 -4.06
C GLY A 214 0.70 26.63 -2.54
N LYS A 215 0.05 27.66 -1.99
CA LYS A 215 -0.15 27.90 -0.53
C LYS A 215 -1.14 26.95 0.19
N LYS A 216 -1.80 26.01 -0.49
CA LYS A 216 -2.93 25.28 0.12
C LYS A 216 -2.50 24.14 1.05
N GLU A 217 -1.34 23.51 0.85
CA GLU A 217 -0.81 22.45 1.71
C GLU A 217 0.73 22.48 1.75
N THR A 218 1.33 22.07 2.87
CA THR A 218 2.78 21.93 3.00
C THR A 218 3.27 20.82 2.06
N PRO A 219 4.20 21.10 1.12
CA PRO A 219 4.67 20.11 0.17
C PRO A 219 5.43 18.97 0.87
N THR A 220 5.33 17.77 0.33
CA THR A 220 6.14 16.64 0.85
C THR A 220 7.61 16.88 0.50
N GLN A 221 8.50 16.74 1.48
CA GLN A 221 9.91 16.95 1.27
C GLN A 221 10.65 15.63 1.02
N LEU A 222 11.47 15.56 -0.02
CA LEU A 222 12.21 14.37 -0.42
C LEU A 222 13.71 14.57 -0.25
N PHE A 223 14.35 13.63 0.46
CA PHE A 223 15.79 13.62 0.68
C PHE A 223 16.41 12.27 0.34
N THR A 224 17.72 12.22 0.17
CA THR A 224 18.42 10.97 -0.17
C THR A 224 18.74 10.11 1.06
N HIS A 225 18.95 10.72 2.24
CA HIS A 225 19.38 10.04 3.47
C HIS A 225 18.35 10.14 4.61
N ASN A 226 18.22 9.09 5.43
CA ASN A 226 17.34 9.10 6.59
C ASN A 226 17.72 10.16 7.63
N MET A 227 19.03 10.44 7.82
CA MET A 227 19.49 11.43 8.79
C MET A 227 18.93 12.83 8.51
N ASP A 228 18.91 13.25 7.24
CA ASP A 228 18.34 14.55 6.84
C ASP A 228 16.82 14.58 7.04
N VAL A 229 16.15 13.46 6.71
CA VAL A 229 14.71 13.26 6.95
C VAL A 229 14.36 13.38 8.43
N ASP A 230 15.09 12.68 9.29
CA ASP A 230 14.81 12.63 10.73
C ASP A 230 15.06 13.99 11.39
N ARG A 231 16.14 14.68 10.98
CA ARG A 231 16.45 16.04 11.45
C ARG A 231 15.33 17.01 11.10
N LEU A 232 14.90 17.03 9.84
CA LEU A 232 13.86 17.95 9.39
C LEU A 232 12.51 17.63 10.03
N ASN A 233 12.13 16.36 10.10
CA ASN A 233 10.90 15.94 10.76
C ASN A 233 10.86 16.37 12.23
N THR A 234 11.99 16.27 12.94
CA THR A 234 12.11 16.75 14.33
C THR A 234 11.88 18.27 14.40
N LEU A 235 12.55 19.04 13.53
CA LEU A 235 12.39 20.50 13.48
C LEU A 235 10.94 20.92 13.14
N GLU A 236 10.27 20.25 12.20
CA GLU A 236 8.88 20.54 11.86
C GLU A 236 7.92 20.20 13.01
N LEU A 237 8.18 19.11 13.75
CA LEU A 237 7.40 18.77 14.95
C LEU A 237 7.60 19.81 16.06
N GLU A 238 8.81 20.34 16.24
CA GLU A 238 9.09 21.38 17.23
C GLU A 238 8.33 22.67 16.96
N LYS A 239 8.17 23.05 15.68
CA LYS A 239 7.40 24.24 15.25
C LYS A 239 5.91 24.15 15.58
N LEU A 240 5.35 22.95 15.67
CA LEU A 240 3.94 22.79 16.01
C LEU A 240 3.66 23.24 17.44
N SER A 241 2.64 24.08 17.59
CA SER A 241 2.06 24.40 18.89
C SER A 241 1.29 23.19 19.44
N GLY A 242 1.09 23.17 20.75
CA GLY A 242 0.32 22.11 21.41
C GLY A 242 1.16 21.08 22.16
N ARG A 243 0.45 20.27 22.95
CA ARG A 243 1.06 19.33 23.89
C ARG A 243 1.65 18.13 23.16
N SER A 244 2.93 17.90 23.39
CA SER A 244 3.62 16.70 22.94
C SER A 244 3.14 15.44 23.66
N ARG A 245 2.94 14.35 22.92
CA ARG A 245 2.74 13.00 23.44
C ARG A 245 3.88 12.09 22.98
N LYS A 246 4.47 11.38 23.94
CA LYS A 246 5.62 10.50 23.73
C LYS A 246 5.20 9.04 23.89
N PHE A 247 5.58 8.22 22.92
CA PHE A 247 5.31 6.78 22.87
C PHE A 247 6.66 6.03 22.88
N LYS A 248 6.93 5.34 23.99
CA LYS A 248 8.12 4.51 24.14
C LYS A 248 7.79 3.07 23.75
N ALA A 249 8.63 2.46 22.92
CA ALA A 249 8.48 1.07 22.53
C ALA A 249 8.63 0.13 23.74
N SER A 250 7.78 -0.88 23.80
CA SER A 250 7.84 -1.98 24.76
C SER A 250 8.59 -3.15 24.12
N THR A 251 9.48 -3.84 24.84
CA THR A 251 10.19 -5.01 24.30
C THR A 251 10.15 -6.18 25.28
N LYS A 252 10.07 -7.41 24.76
CA LYS A 252 10.06 -8.66 25.54
C LYS A 252 10.92 -9.72 24.85
N GLY A 253 11.48 -10.65 25.63
CA GLY A 253 12.21 -11.82 25.13
C GLY A 253 13.74 -11.67 25.11
N ASN A 254 14.41 -12.44 24.25
CA ASN A 254 15.88 -12.53 24.24
C ASN A 254 16.54 -11.20 23.83
N LYS A 255 17.46 -10.68 24.66
CA LYS A 255 18.13 -9.38 24.44
C LYS A 255 18.82 -9.24 23.07
N LYS A 256 19.53 -10.27 22.58
CA LYS A 256 20.21 -10.22 21.28
C LYS A 256 19.22 -10.15 20.12
N LEU A 257 18.10 -10.87 20.24
CA LEU A 257 17.03 -10.85 19.25
C LEU A 257 16.23 -9.53 19.28
N VAL A 258 16.03 -8.95 20.48
CA VAL A 258 15.43 -7.61 20.63
C VAL A 258 16.30 -6.53 19.99
N GLU A 259 17.61 -6.54 20.18
CA GLU A 259 18.53 -5.61 19.50
C GLU A 259 18.45 -5.73 17.97
N THR A 260 18.23 -6.94 17.47
CA THR A 260 18.04 -7.21 16.04
C THR A 260 16.68 -6.67 15.55
N LEU A 261 15.62 -6.82 16.35
CA LEU A 261 14.31 -6.19 16.09
C LEU A 261 14.41 -4.67 16.06
N LYS A 262 15.08 -4.05 17.04
CA LYS A 262 15.27 -2.59 17.09
C LYS A 262 15.95 -2.04 15.83
N LYS A 263 16.89 -2.78 15.24
CA LYS A 263 17.59 -2.40 14.00
C LYS A 263 16.77 -2.61 12.72
N SER A 264 15.79 -3.52 12.74
CA SER A 264 15.01 -3.91 11.56
C SER A 264 13.63 -3.28 11.52
N VAL A 265 13.06 -2.93 12.67
CA VAL A 265 11.74 -2.29 12.78
C VAL A 265 11.85 -0.81 12.37
N LEU A 266 10.96 -0.41 11.48
CA LEU A 266 10.90 0.97 10.96
C LEU A 266 10.27 1.97 11.96
N ALA A 267 9.57 1.48 12.99
CA ALA A 267 9.02 2.31 14.05
C ALA A 267 10.13 2.67 15.04
N HIS A 268 10.28 3.97 15.35
CA HIS A 268 11.30 4.43 16.27
C HIS A 268 11.01 3.97 17.71
N GLU A 269 12.07 3.70 18.48
CA GLU A 269 11.95 3.35 19.90
C GLU A 269 11.24 4.45 20.71
N PHE A 270 11.47 5.70 20.33
CA PHE A 270 10.77 6.86 20.87
C PHE A 270 10.08 7.58 19.73
N LEU A 271 8.75 7.60 19.77
CA LEU A 271 7.93 8.35 18.84
C LEU A 271 7.29 9.52 19.59
N GLU A 272 7.53 10.72 19.10
CA GLU A 272 6.90 11.94 19.61
C GLU A 272 5.90 12.46 18.59
N LEU A 273 4.68 12.78 19.04
CA LEU A 273 3.60 13.29 18.21
C LEU A 273 2.92 14.50 18.86
N LYS A 274 2.47 15.42 18.01
CA LYS A 274 1.57 16.53 18.35
C LYS A 274 0.36 16.47 17.41
N ILE A 275 -0.72 17.18 17.78
CA ILE A 275 -1.80 17.45 16.82
C ILE A 275 -1.20 18.20 15.63
N ASP A 276 -1.70 17.92 14.43
CA ASP A 276 -1.20 18.39 13.12
C ASP A 276 0.13 17.78 12.66
N ALA A 277 0.71 16.85 13.42
CA ALA A 277 1.91 16.14 12.98
C ALA A 277 1.65 15.34 11.69
N LYS A 278 2.50 15.53 10.68
CA LYS A 278 2.49 14.72 9.45
C LYS A 278 3.16 13.39 9.74
N VAL A 279 2.47 12.29 9.45
CA VAL A 279 2.92 10.93 9.78
C VAL A 279 2.78 9.99 8.60
N MET A 280 3.60 8.95 8.62
CA MET A 280 3.55 7.82 7.71
C MET A 280 3.40 6.54 8.52
N PHE A 281 2.47 5.69 8.10
CA PHE A 281 2.35 4.34 8.63
C PHE A 281 3.53 3.49 8.19
N VAL A 282 4.08 2.66 9.09
CA VAL A 282 5.26 1.82 8.83
C VAL A 282 4.96 0.31 8.86
N ARG A 283 3.69 -0.05 8.95
CA ARG A 283 3.23 -1.44 8.99
C ARG A 283 1.98 -1.64 8.13
N ASN A 284 1.85 -2.84 7.59
CA ASN A 284 0.68 -3.26 6.85
C ASN A 284 -0.45 -3.70 7.79
N ASN A 285 -1.58 -3.01 7.76
CA ASN A 285 -2.83 -3.43 8.39
C ASN A 285 -4.03 -3.07 7.49
N PRO A 286 -4.26 -3.84 6.39
CA PRO A 286 -5.31 -3.55 5.42
C PRO A 286 -6.72 -3.53 6.02
N GLU A 287 -6.94 -4.26 7.12
CA GLU A 287 -8.23 -4.29 7.83
C GLU A 287 -8.52 -2.95 8.51
N GLN A 288 -7.50 -2.31 9.08
CA GLN A 288 -7.56 -0.95 9.62
C GLN A 288 -7.43 0.14 8.53
N GLY A 289 -7.22 -0.27 7.28
CA GLY A 289 -7.24 0.62 6.12
C GLY A 289 -5.93 1.37 5.84
N TYR A 290 -4.81 0.93 6.41
CA TYR A 290 -3.49 1.52 6.17
C TYR A 290 -2.41 0.48 5.93
N VAL A 291 -1.30 0.95 5.39
CA VAL A 291 -0.11 0.14 5.13
C VAL A 291 1.19 0.88 5.37
N ASN A 292 2.32 0.17 5.29
CA ASN A 292 3.61 0.83 5.23
C ASN A 292 3.64 1.80 4.03
N GLY A 293 3.88 3.08 4.29
CA GLY A 293 3.87 4.16 3.30
C GLY A 293 2.63 5.06 3.32
N THR A 294 1.50 4.63 3.92
CA THR A 294 0.30 5.47 3.98
C THR A 294 0.61 6.77 4.71
N LEU A 295 0.36 7.91 4.07
CA LEU A 295 0.54 9.23 4.68
C LEU A 295 -0.74 9.68 5.39
N GLY A 296 -0.58 10.47 6.44
CA GLY A 296 -1.68 11.09 7.16
C GLY A 296 -1.24 12.24 8.06
N THR A 297 -2.21 12.84 8.73
CA THR A 297 -2.02 13.92 9.70
C THR A 297 -2.68 13.52 11.01
N VAL A 298 -1.99 13.65 12.13
CA VAL A 298 -2.57 13.44 13.46
C VAL A 298 -3.59 14.53 13.71
N ILE A 299 -4.87 14.17 13.83
CA ILE A 299 -5.95 15.15 14.05
C ILE A 299 -6.37 15.23 15.51
N ASP A 300 -6.14 14.18 16.29
CA ASP A 300 -6.46 14.14 17.72
C ASP A 300 -5.77 12.95 18.40
N PHE A 301 -5.99 12.78 19.70
CA PHE A 301 -5.69 11.57 20.45
C PHE A 301 -6.91 11.09 21.22
N THR A 302 -7.13 9.79 21.21
CA THR A 302 -8.17 9.13 22.01
C THR A 302 -7.93 9.30 23.52
N GLU A 303 -8.98 9.07 24.30
CA GLU A 303 -8.94 9.04 25.78
C GLU A 303 -7.87 8.06 26.30
N GLU A 304 -7.72 6.91 25.64
CA GLU A 304 -6.73 5.87 25.93
C GLU A 304 -5.29 6.29 25.60
N GLY A 305 -5.08 7.43 24.96
CA GLY A 305 -3.74 7.92 24.62
C GLY A 305 -3.36 7.80 23.15
N PHE A 306 -4.08 6.99 22.37
CA PHE A 306 -3.69 6.63 21.00
C PHE A 306 -3.96 7.72 19.96
N PRO A 307 -3.08 7.93 18.96
CA PRO A 307 -3.28 8.93 17.93
C PRO A 307 -4.44 8.57 17.00
N LEU A 308 -5.22 9.59 16.63
CA LEU A 308 -6.22 9.55 15.57
C LEU A 308 -5.63 10.22 14.33
N VAL A 309 -5.42 9.46 13.27
CA VAL A 309 -4.79 9.92 12.03
C VAL A 309 -5.84 10.08 10.94
N LYS A 310 -5.87 11.25 10.31
CA LYS A 310 -6.61 11.48 9.06
C LYS A 310 -5.67 11.26 7.88
N THR A 311 -5.95 10.25 7.06
CA THR A 311 -5.20 9.96 5.84
C THR A 311 -5.57 10.91 4.71
N PHE A 312 -4.76 10.96 3.65
CA PHE A 312 -5.02 11.80 2.47
C PHE A 312 -6.30 11.40 1.72
N ASP A 313 -6.68 10.11 1.75
CA ASP A 313 -7.97 9.63 1.26
C ASP A 313 -9.14 9.91 2.23
N LYS A 314 -8.93 10.83 3.19
CA LYS A 314 -9.89 11.36 4.17
C LYS A 314 -10.46 10.32 5.14
N LYS A 315 -9.87 9.13 5.25
CA LYS A 315 -10.22 8.17 6.29
C LYS A 315 -9.66 8.62 7.64
N ARG A 316 -10.40 8.33 8.72
CA ARG A 316 -9.95 8.55 10.10
C ARG A 316 -9.63 7.20 10.72
N ILE A 317 -8.41 7.04 11.22
CA ILE A 317 -7.87 5.78 11.71
C ILE A 317 -7.34 6.00 13.11
N THR A 318 -7.90 5.30 14.10
CA THR A 318 -7.31 5.21 15.44
C THR A 318 -6.15 4.23 15.39
N VAL A 319 -4.95 4.70 15.67
CA VAL A 319 -3.74 3.91 15.50
C VAL A 319 -3.28 3.36 16.85
N LYS A 320 -3.54 2.07 17.05
CA LYS A 320 -3.12 1.34 18.25
C LYS A 320 -1.69 0.84 18.14
N GLN A 321 -1.13 0.39 19.26
CA GLN A 321 0.17 -0.28 19.26
C GLN A 321 0.10 -1.59 18.47
N GLU A 322 1.20 -1.89 17.82
CA GLU A 322 1.38 -3.02 16.93
C GLU A 322 2.63 -3.79 17.38
N THR A 323 2.59 -5.12 17.35
CA THR A 323 3.68 -6.00 17.79
C THR A 323 4.48 -6.57 16.61
N TRP A 324 5.79 -6.28 16.59
CA TRP A 324 6.78 -6.97 15.76
C TRP A 324 7.40 -8.11 16.56
N GLY A 325 7.37 -9.33 16.05
CA GLY A 325 7.86 -10.52 16.74
C GLY A 325 8.87 -11.32 15.91
N ILE A 326 9.90 -11.82 16.58
CA ILE A 326 10.68 -12.97 16.09
C ILE A 326 10.08 -14.21 16.73
N HIS A 327 9.67 -15.15 15.89
CA HIS A 327 9.11 -16.42 16.30
C HIS A 327 10.09 -17.54 15.98
N ASP A 328 10.08 -18.60 16.79
CA ASP A 328 10.73 -19.85 16.42
C ASP A 328 9.92 -20.61 15.37
N ASP A 329 10.46 -21.75 14.91
CA ASP A 329 9.81 -22.59 13.91
C ASP A 329 8.49 -23.22 14.40
N PHE A 330 8.24 -23.21 15.71
CA PHE A 330 7.01 -23.68 16.34
C PHE A 330 6.01 -22.54 16.63
N GLY A 331 6.33 -21.29 16.25
CA GLY A 331 5.48 -20.12 16.41
C GLY A 331 5.58 -19.43 17.77
N LYS A 332 6.44 -19.91 18.68
CA LYS A 332 6.66 -19.28 19.98
C LYS A 332 7.42 -17.97 19.80
N VAL A 333 6.94 -16.92 20.46
CA VAL A 333 7.59 -15.60 20.45
C VAL A 333 8.93 -15.68 21.20
N LEU A 334 10.04 -15.51 20.48
CA LEU A 334 11.39 -15.46 21.04
C LEU A 334 11.78 -14.05 21.48
N ALA A 335 11.30 -13.04 20.74
CA ALA A 335 11.44 -11.63 21.06
C ALA A 335 10.28 -10.85 20.42
N SER A 336 9.85 -9.77 21.07
CA SER A 336 8.86 -8.86 20.52
C SER A 336 9.17 -7.40 20.84
N LEU A 337 8.68 -6.52 19.97
CA LEU A 337 8.71 -5.07 20.09
C LEU A 337 7.30 -4.56 19.83
N ASP A 338 6.72 -3.82 20.76
CA ASP A 338 5.40 -3.20 20.67
C ASP A 338 5.57 -1.68 20.52
N GLN A 339 5.03 -1.10 19.46
CA GLN A 339 5.10 0.34 19.22
C GLN A 339 3.94 0.82 18.33
N ILE A 340 3.62 2.12 18.40
CA ILE A 340 2.72 2.75 17.42
C ILE A 340 3.36 2.66 16.02
N PRO A 341 2.66 2.11 15.01
CA PRO A 341 3.18 1.91 13.66
C PRO A 341 3.23 3.20 12.82
N LEU A 342 3.70 4.30 13.41
CA LEU A 342 3.85 5.60 12.77
C LEU A 342 5.29 6.09 12.86
N ARG A 343 5.64 6.94 11.90
CA ARG A 343 6.81 7.83 11.94
C ARG A 343 6.44 9.20 11.41
N LEU A 344 7.21 10.22 11.75
CA LEU A 344 7.04 11.55 11.17
C LEU A 344 7.32 11.53 9.67
N ALA A 345 6.62 12.38 8.91
CA ALA A 345 6.62 12.31 7.45
C ALA A 345 6.37 13.67 6.76
N TRP A 346 6.84 14.78 7.34
CA TRP A 346 7.03 16.01 6.54
C TRP A 346 8.09 15.78 5.46
N ALA A 347 9.13 15.04 5.85
CA ALA A 347 10.18 14.57 4.98
C ALA A 347 10.17 13.04 4.88
N ILE A 348 10.47 12.52 3.70
CA ILE A 348 10.70 11.10 3.44
C ILE A 348 11.90 10.91 2.52
N THR A 349 12.49 9.72 2.56
CA THR A 349 13.59 9.40 1.64
C THR A 349 13.07 9.10 0.24
N VAL A 350 13.86 9.39 -0.81
CA VAL A 350 13.54 9.01 -2.20
C VAL A 350 13.21 7.51 -2.33
N HIS A 351 13.93 6.64 -1.62
CA HIS A 351 13.66 5.20 -1.58
C HIS A 351 12.23 4.85 -1.14
N LYS A 352 11.63 5.68 -0.27
CA LYS A 352 10.28 5.46 0.27
C LYS A 352 9.20 6.19 -0.52
N CYS A 353 9.56 7.01 -1.51
CA CYS A 353 8.58 7.62 -2.41
C CYS A 353 8.41 6.85 -3.72
N GLN A 354 9.25 5.85 -4.00
CA GLN A 354 9.11 5.01 -5.19
C GLN A 354 7.72 4.37 -5.26
N GLY A 355 7.14 4.34 -6.46
CA GLY A 355 5.75 3.93 -6.70
C GLY A 355 4.68 4.97 -6.33
N MET A 356 5.02 6.11 -5.70
CA MET A 356 4.06 7.17 -5.35
C MET A 356 3.89 8.21 -6.48
N THR A 357 2.82 9.00 -6.43
CA THR A 357 2.63 10.23 -7.23
C THR A 357 2.40 11.37 -6.24
N LEU A 358 3.07 12.49 -6.46
CA LEU A 358 3.01 13.68 -5.60
C LEU A 358 2.46 14.84 -6.42
N ASP A 359 1.56 15.62 -5.82
CA ASP A 359 1.01 16.82 -6.44
C ASP A 359 2.03 17.96 -6.40
N THR A 360 2.70 18.15 -5.26
CA THR A 360 3.80 19.11 -5.07
C THR A 360 4.89 18.50 -4.19
N ALA A 361 6.15 18.84 -4.45
CA ALA A 361 7.27 18.35 -3.65
C ALA A 361 8.46 19.31 -3.63
N LEU A 362 9.09 19.40 -2.47
CA LEU A 362 10.42 19.97 -2.32
C LEU A 362 11.42 18.83 -2.31
N ILE A 363 12.43 18.87 -3.19
CA ILE A 363 13.38 17.77 -3.35
C ILE A 363 14.81 18.32 -3.14
N ASP A 364 15.60 17.62 -2.35
CA ASP A 364 17.05 17.83 -2.24
C ASP A 364 17.79 16.58 -2.73
N LEU A 365 18.48 16.74 -3.87
CA LEU A 365 19.30 15.72 -4.53
C LEU A 365 20.80 16.03 -4.41
N SER A 366 21.21 17.01 -3.61
CA SER A 366 22.62 17.41 -3.45
C SER A 366 23.52 16.28 -2.96
N LYS A 367 22.98 15.40 -2.13
CA LYS A 367 23.65 14.20 -1.59
C LYS A 367 23.19 12.91 -2.29
N THR A 368 22.90 12.96 -3.59
CA THR A 368 22.55 11.74 -4.33
C THR A 368 23.76 10.83 -4.45
N PHE A 369 23.59 9.55 -4.12
CA PHE A 369 24.67 8.56 -4.08
C PHE A 369 24.40 7.31 -4.92
N GLU A 370 23.13 7.06 -5.26
CA GLU A 370 22.73 5.94 -6.14
C GLU A 370 22.26 6.43 -7.51
N ARG A 371 22.58 5.64 -8.55
CA ARG A 371 22.09 5.88 -9.91
C ARG A 371 20.58 5.65 -9.97
N GLY A 372 19.88 6.44 -10.78
CA GLY A 372 18.42 6.40 -10.86
C GLY A 372 17.69 7.05 -9.68
N GLN A 373 18.38 7.44 -8.59
CA GLN A 373 17.75 8.07 -7.44
C GLN A 373 17.12 9.44 -7.81
N GLY A 374 17.81 10.28 -8.57
CA GLY A 374 17.23 11.54 -9.05
C GLY A 374 16.08 11.30 -10.04
N TYR A 375 16.19 10.32 -10.93
CA TYR A 375 15.10 9.91 -11.83
C TYR A 375 13.84 9.51 -11.06
N VAL A 376 13.98 8.70 -9.99
CA VAL A 376 12.84 8.31 -9.13
C VAL A 376 12.21 9.53 -8.49
N ALA A 377 13.02 10.42 -7.90
CA ALA A 377 12.53 11.61 -7.21
C ALA A 377 11.75 12.54 -8.14
N LEU A 378 12.31 12.86 -9.30
CA LEU A 378 11.71 13.77 -10.28
C LEU A 378 10.44 13.16 -10.91
N SER A 379 10.43 11.86 -11.18
CA SER A 379 9.27 11.16 -11.79
C SER A 379 8.05 11.00 -10.87
N ARG A 380 8.12 11.49 -9.63
CA ARG A 380 6.96 11.51 -8.71
C ARG A 380 5.99 12.63 -9.04
N LEU A 381 6.45 13.68 -9.69
CA LEU A 381 5.66 14.86 -10.04
C LEU A 381 5.13 14.75 -11.46
N ARG A 382 4.03 15.46 -11.71
CA ARG A 382 3.48 15.63 -13.06
C ARG A 382 4.17 16.78 -13.78
N ASP A 383 4.30 17.92 -13.11
CA ASP A 383 4.74 19.16 -13.74
C ASP A 383 5.94 19.74 -13.00
N ILE A 384 6.83 20.41 -13.74
CA ILE A 384 8.05 21.01 -13.18
C ILE A 384 7.72 22.20 -12.27
N GLU A 385 6.63 22.90 -12.50
CA GLU A 385 6.15 24.04 -11.70
C GLU A 385 5.84 23.63 -10.26
N ASN A 386 5.47 22.37 -10.07
CA ASN A 386 5.18 21.77 -8.77
C ASN A 386 6.41 21.15 -8.09
N LEU A 387 7.57 21.23 -8.75
CA LEU A 387 8.88 20.86 -8.20
C LEU A 387 9.56 22.09 -7.62
N GLN A 388 10.02 22.02 -6.37
CA GLN A 388 11.06 22.90 -5.86
C GLN A 388 12.34 22.10 -5.61
N LEU A 389 13.39 22.32 -6.39
CA LEU A 389 14.65 21.57 -6.29
C LEU A 389 15.71 22.36 -5.54
N SER A 390 15.99 22.00 -4.29
CA SER A 390 16.97 22.71 -3.44
C SER A 390 18.41 22.57 -3.95
N GLY A 391 18.72 21.45 -4.59
CA GLY A 391 20.04 21.19 -5.17
C GLY A 391 20.12 19.80 -5.76
N PHE A 392 21.12 19.57 -6.62
CA PHE A 392 21.43 18.27 -7.20
C PHE A 392 22.92 18.18 -7.50
N ASN A 393 23.46 16.96 -7.52
CA ASN A 393 24.80 16.67 -7.98
C ASN A 393 24.77 15.90 -9.31
N GLU A 394 25.93 15.59 -9.87
CA GLU A 394 26.01 14.84 -11.13
C GLU A 394 25.39 13.44 -11.03
N MET A 395 25.56 12.75 -9.90
CA MET A 395 24.99 11.40 -9.68
C MET A 395 23.47 11.39 -9.78
N ALA A 396 22.80 12.48 -9.38
CA ALA A 396 21.35 12.62 -9.48
C ALA A 396 20.81 12.47 -10.91
N LEU A 397 21.65 12.79 -11.91
CA LEU A 397 21.28 12.74 -13.33
C LEU A 397 21.83 11.49 -14.04
N ARG A 398 22.48 10.57 -13.32
CA ARG A 398 23.06 9.36 -13.89
C ARG A 398 22.12 8.16 -13.73
N VAL A 399 22.10 7.33 -14.78
CA VAL A 399 21.43 6.02 -14.80
C VAL A 399 22.46 4.90 -14.89
N ASP A 400 22.07 3.67 -14.56
CA ASP A 400 22.97 2.53 -14.63
C ASP A 400 23.21 2.07 -16.07
N GLY A 401 24.48 1.93 -16.46
CA GLY A 401 24.85 1.55 -17.82
C GLY A 401 24.44 0.12 -18.20
N LEU A 402 24.32 -0.80 -17.23
CA LEU A 402 23.79 -2.15 -17.50
C LEU A 402 22.27 -2.10 -17.72
N ALA A 403 21.56 -1.28 -16.94
CA ALA A 403 20.13 -1.05 -17.16
C ALA A 403 19.85 -0.43 -18.53
N LEU A 404 20.67 0.55 -18.96
CA LEU A 404 20.58 1.15 -20.30
C LEU A 404 20.73 0.12 -21.42
N LYS A 405 21.75 -0.74 -21.34
CA LYS A 405 21.96 -1.83 -22.32
C LYS A 405 20.82 -2.84 -22.33
N ALA A 406 20.35 -3.23 -21.14
CA ALA A 406 19.21 -4.14 -21.01
C ALA A 406 17.93 -3.53 -21.59
N ASP A 407 17.71 -2.22 -21.41
CA ASP A 407 16.51 -1.54 -21.93
C ASP A 407 16.45 -1.53 -23.45
N ILE A 408 17.57 -1.28 -24.14
CA ILE A 408 17.65 -1.40 -25.61
C ILE A 408 17.18 -2.79 -26.04
N ARG A 409 17.69 -3.83 -25.37
CA ARG A 409 17.29 -5.21 -25.65
C ARG A 409 15.80 -5.46 -25.34
N PHE A 410 15.27 -4.88 -24.27
CA PHE A 410 13.85 -4.99 -23.93
C PHE A 410 12.95 -4.33 -24.98
N GLN A 411 13.37 -3.19 -25.54
CA GLN A 411 12.64 -2.53 -26.63
C GLN A 411 12.60 -3.40 -27.88
N GLU A 412 13.74 -3.96 -28.30
CA GLU A 412 13.82 -4.90 -29.44
C GLU A 412 12.91 -6.12 -29.24
N LEU A 413 13.00 -6.77 -28.07
CA LEU A 413 12.18 -7.93 -27.75
C LEU A 413 10.68 -7.59 -27.70
N SER A 414 10.33 -6.38 -27.26
CA SER A 414 8.94 -5.94 -27.27
C SER A 414 8.42 -5.69 -28.68
N GLN A 415 9.23 -5.22 -29.61
CA GLN A 415 8.82 -5.07 -31.01
C GLN A 415 8.57 -6.43 -31.66
N ILE A 416 9.43 -7.41 -31.36
CA ILE A 416 9.24 -8.80 -31.80
C ILE A 416 7.92 -9.36 -31.25
N ALA A 417 7.67 -9.22 -29.94
CA ALA A 417 6.43 -9.70 -29.33
C ALA A 417 5.18 -8.99 -29.88
N ASP A 418 5.28 -7.71 -30.21
CA ASP A 418 4.18 -6.92 -30.81
C ASP A 418 3.81 -7.44 -32.22
N ALA A 419 4.82 -7.88 -32.99
CA ALA A 419 4.65 -8.41 -34.34
C ALA A 419 4.29 -9.91 -34.38
N GLU A 420 4.77 -10.71 -33.42
CA GLU A 420 4.59 -12.17 -33.38
C GLU A 420 3.16 -12.59 -33.06
N TYR A 421 2.50 -11.90 -32.12
CA TYR A 421 1.19 -12.32 -31.62
C TYR A 421 0.06 -11.61 -32.35
N ASP A 422 -0.78 -12.33 -33.10
CA ASP A 422 -2.04 -11.79 -33.59
C ASP A 422 -3.16 -11.92 -32.54
N ASP A 423 -4.19 -11.09 -32.66
CA ASP A 423 -5.25 -11.00 -31.65
C ASP A 423 -6.12 -12.27 -31.58
N LYS A 424 -6.31 -12.99 -32.70
CA LYS A 424 -7.12 -14.22 -32.70
C LYS A 424 -6.43 -15.33 -31.94
N THR A 425 -5.13 -15.51 -32.17
CA THR A 425 -4.32 -16.51 -31.44
C THR A 425 -4.31 -16.20 -29.94
N LEU A 426 -4.12 -14.94 -29.55
CA LEU A 426 -4.14 -14.54 -28.15
C LEU A 426 -5.51 -14.79 -27.48
N GLU A 427 -6.62 -14.59 -28.19
CA GLU A 427 -7.96 -14.88 -27.68
C GLU A 427 -8.18 -16.39 -27.42
N GLU A 428 -7.69 -17.25 -28.30
CA GLU A 428 -7.80 -18.69 -28.14
C GLU A 428 -6.95 -19.18 -26.95
N GLU A 429 -5.69 -18.78 -26.91
CA GLU A 429 -4.78 -19.06 -25.78
C GLU A 429 -5.38 -18.57 -24.45
N THR A 430 -5.97 -17.37 -24.44
CA THR A 430 -6.65 -16.82 -23.26
C THR A 430 -7.74 -17.76 -22.74
N ARG A 431 -8.58 -18.30 -23.63
CA ARG A 431 -9.66 -19.23 -23.22
C ARG A 431 -9.08 -20.52 -22.65
N GLN A 432 -8.04 -21.06 -23.29
CA GLN A 432 -7.37 -22.29 -22.85
C GLN A 432 -6.69 -22.09 -21.49
N PHE A 433 -5.98 -20.97 -21.31
CA PHE A 433 -5.31 -20.62 -20.06
C PHE A 433 -6.30 -20.48 -18.90
N ILE A 434 -7.37 -19.70 -19.07
CA ILE A 434 -8.38 -19.51 -18.02
C ILE A 434 -9.04 -20.84 -17.64
N LYS A 435 -9.31 -21.71 -18.62
CA LYS A 435 -9.82 -23.05 -18.36
C LYS A 435 -8.82 -23.91 -17.58
N ALA A 436 -7.54 -23.88 -17.95
CA ALA A 436 -6.46 -24.57 -17.24
C ALA A 436 -6.29 -24.08 -15.80
N CYS A 437 -6.56 -22.80 -15.54
CA CYS A 437 -6.59 -22.23 -14.20
C CYS A 437 -7.86 -22.57 -13.37
N GLY A 438 -8.81 -23.33 -13.93
CA GLY A 438 -10.11 -23.59 -13.29
C GLY A 438 -11.01 -22.36 -13.18
N GLY A 439 -10.75 -21.32 -13.98
CA GLY A 439 -11.51 -20.09 -14.00
C GLY A 439 -12.80 -20.17 -14.80
N LEU A 440 -13.70 -19.20 -14.59
CA LEU A 440 -14.94 -19.08 -15.34
C LEU A 440 -14.65 -18.65 -16.79
N THR A 441 -15.19 -19.39 -17.75
CA THR A 441 -15.16 -19.05 -19.19
C THR A 441 -16.53 -18.63 -19.73
N ASN A 442 -17.62 -19.03 -19.06
CA ASN A 442 -18.98 -18.65 -19.43
C ASN A 442 -19.26 -17.17 -19.08
N ILE A 443 -19.72 -16.40 -20.07
CA ILE A 443 -19.93 -14.95 -19.97
C ILE A 443 -20.99 -14.58 -18.92
N ASP A 444 -22.07 -15.36 -18.81
CA ASP A 444 -23.17 -15.07 -17.89
C ASP A 444 -22.79 -15.34 -16.44
N GLU A 445 -22.01 -16.40 -16.20
CA GLU A 445 -21.44 -16.69 -14.88
C GLU A 445 -20.46 -15.61 -14.44
N ILE A 446 -19.61 -15.13 -15.36
CA ILE A 446 -18.69 -14.01 -15.12
C ILE A 446 -19.46 -12.75 -14.75
N LYS A 447 -20.51 -12.39 -15.52
CA LYS A 447 -21.36 -11.21 -15.24
C LYS A 447 -22.01 -11.33 -13.86
N LYS A 448 -22.59 -12.49 -13.53
CA LYS A 448 -23.20 -12.77 -12.22
C LYS A 448 -22.18 -12.64 -11.09
N HIS A 449 -20.96 -13.14 -11.27
CA HIS A 449 -19.90 -13.06 -10.28
C HIS A 449 -19.36 -11.62 -10.12
N SER A 450 -19.12 -10.90 -11.21
CA SER A 450 -18.70 -9.49 -11.20
C SER A 450 -19.72 -8.60 -10.48
N LYS A 451 -21.02 -8.84 -10.70
CA LYS A 451 -22.10 -8.14 -9.95
C LYS A 451 -21.99 -8.41 -8.44
N LYS A 452 -21.82 -9.67 -8.02
CA LYS A 452 -21.62 -10.03 -6.61
C LYS A 452 -20.36 -9.39 -5.99
N ILE A 453 -19.27 -9.28 -6.75
CA ILE A 453 -18.04 -8.60 -6.29
C ILE A 453 -18.32 -7.11 -6.05
N LYS A 454 -19.00 -6.45 -7.00
CA LYS A 454 -19.37 -5.03 -6.87
C LYS A 454 -20.29 -4.81 -5.67
N GLU A 455 -21.30 -5.66 -5.49
CA GLU A 455 -22.20 -5.62 -4.32
C GLU A 455 -21.46 -5.82 -2.99
N LYS A 456 -20.53 -6.78 -2.91
CA LYS A 456 -19.66 -6.96 -1.73
C LYS A 456 -18.78 -5.74 -1.45
N LYS A 457 -18.26 -5.09 -2.50
CA LYS A 457 -17.44 -3.87 -2.37
C LYS A 457 -18.27 -2.68 -1.90
N VAL A 458 -19.55 -2.60 -2.29
CA VAL A 458 -20.51 -1.61 -1.79
C VAL A 458 -20.92 -1.91 -0.33
N LYS A 459 -21.09 -3.18 0.03
CA LYS A 459 -21.33 -3.62 1.42
C LYS A 459 -20.14 -3.39 2.36
N LYS A 460 -18.93 -3.21 1.83
CA LYS A 460 -17.72 -2.79 2.58
C LYS A 460 -17.75 -1.31 3.03
N ARG A 461 -18.86 -0.58 2.86
CA ARG A 461 -19.11 0.67 3.58
C ARG A 461 -19.23 0.37 5.08
N SER A 462 -18.75 1.28 5.92
CA SER A 462 -18.85 1.13 7.37
C SER A 462 -20.31 0.89 7.78
N THR A 463 -20.58 -0.01 8.73
CA THR A 463 -21.95 -0.27 9.22
C THR A 463 -22.64 1.03 9.64
N TYR A 464 -21.87 2.01 10.13
CA TYR A 464 -22.35 3.34 10.51
C TYR A 464 -22.74 4.19 9.28
N GLU A 465 -21.95 4.18 8.21
CA GLU A 465 -22.27 4.91 6.96
C GLU A 465 -23.53 4.36 6.28
N ILE A 466 -23.72 3.04 6.32
CA ILE A 466 -24.94 2.40 5.82
C ILE A 466 -26.15 2.84 6.67
N THR A 467 -26.01 2.83 8.01
CA THR A 467 -27.07 3.31 8.91
C THR A 467 -27.40 4.78 8.64
N LEU A 468 -26.37 5.63 8.50
CA LEU A 468 -26.52 7.06 8.25
C LEU A 468 -27.27 7.33 6.95
N GLY A 469 -27.03 6.55 5.90
CA GLY A 469 -27.74 6.66 4.63
C GLY A 469 -29.26 6.44 4.77
N TYR A 470 -29.68 5.52 5.63
CA TYR A 470 -31.10 5.33 5.95
C TYR A 470 -31.65 6.41 6.89
N LEU A 471 -30.85 6.83 7.88
CA LEU A 471 -31.26 7.86 8.83
C LEU A 471 -31.53 9.21 8.15
N LYS A 472 -30.71 9.57 7.15
CA LYS A 472 -30.91 10.76 6.30
C LYS A 472 -32.21 10.75 5.51
N GLN A 473 -32.78 9.57 5.25
CA GLN A 473 -34.07 9.41 4.59
C GLN A 473 -35.25 9.48 5.58
N LYS A 474 -34.99 9.82 6.86
CA LYS A 474 -36.01 9.90 7.93
C LYS A 474 -36.84 8.61 8.08
N MET A 475 -36.19 7.47 7.85
CA MET A 475 -36.82 6.15 7.97
C MET A 475 -36.92 5.71 9.45
N PRO A 476 -38.07 5.19 9.93
CA PRO A 476 -38.21 4.72 11.32
C PRO A 476 -37.16 3.68 11.73
N LEU A 477 -36.70 3.71 12.99
CA LEU A 477 -35.59 2.87 13.45
C LEU A 477 -35.89 1.36 13.34
N GLU A 478 -37.14 0.97 13.54
CA GLU A 478 -37.64 -0.41 13.41
C GLU A 478 -37.49 -0.89 11.97
N LYS A 479 -37.83 -0.04 11.00
CA LYS A 479 -37.73 -0.36 9.57
C LYS A 479 -36.27 -0.40 9.12
N ILE A 480 -35.42 0.47 9.66
CA ILE A 480 -33.96 0.40 9.43
C ILE A 480 -33.38 -0.89 10.01
N ALA A 481 -33.85 -1.32 11.18
CA ALA A 481 -33.41 -2.57 11.82
C ALA A 481 -33.79 -3.79 10.95
N GLU A 482 -35.02 -3.84 10.44
CA GLU A 482 -35.53 -4.88 9.54
C GLU A 482 -34.75 -4.94 8.21
N GLU A 483 -34.65 -3.82 7.49
CA GLU A 483 -33.92 -3.71 6.19
C GLU A 483 -32.44 -4.09 6.31
N ARG A 484 -31.88 -3.99 7.52
CA ARG A 484 -30.48 -4.30 7.79
C ARG A 484 -30.25 -5.64 8.49
N GLY A 485 -31.30 -6.35 8.87
CA GLY A 485 -31.20 -7.58 9.65
C GLY A 485 -30.49 -7.38 11.00
N LEU A 486 -30.71 -6.24 11.67
CA LEU A 486 -30.13 -5.88 12.97
C LEU A 486 -31.24 -5.66 14.01
N SER A 487 -30.88 -5.60 15.29
CA SER A 487 -31.84 -5.18 16.34
C SER A 487 -31.97 -3.67 16.41
N LYS A 488 -33.14 -3.16 16.82
CA LYS A 488 -33.38 -1.73 17.07
C LYS A 488 -32.35 -1.16 18.04
N GLY A 489 -32.05 -1.86 19.13
CA GLY A 489 -30.99 -1.46 20.06
C GLY A 489 -29.57 -1.40 19.48
N THR A 490 -29.30 -2.05 18.34
CA THR A 490 -28.04 -1.91 17.60
C THR A 490 -28.04 -0.63 16.76
N ILE A 491 -29.16 -0.32 16.11
CA ILE A 491 -29.36 0.94 15.37
C ILE A 491 -29.32 2.16 16.31
N SER A 492 -29.97 2.10 17.47
CA SER A 492 -29.89 3.15 18.50
C SER A 492 -28.46 3.35 19.00
N GLY A 493 -27.69 2.26 19.15
CA GLY A 493 -26.26 2.33 19.47
C GLY A 493 -25.41 2.96 18.37
N HIS A 494 -25.75 2.75 17.10
CA HIS A 494 -25.11 3.44 15.99
C HIS A 494 -25.40 4.95 16.03
N LEU A 495 -26.61 5.36 16.45
CA LEU A 495 -27.00 6.77 16.52
C LEU A 495 -26.11 7.58 17.47
N ILE A 496 -25.73 7.01 18.62
CA ILE A 496 -24.78 7.61 19.58
C ILE A 496 -23.46 7.95 18.88
N ARG A 497 -22.91 6.98 18.15
CA ARG A 497 -21.65 7.16 17.44
C ARG A 497 -21.79 8.10 16.25
N LEU A 498 -22.90 8.05 15.52
CA LEU A 498 -23.14 8.91 14.36
C LEU A 498 -23.32 10.37 14.74
N ARG A 499 -23.95 10.69 15.88
CA ARG A 499 -24.01 12.06 16.40
C ARG A 499 -22.64 12.61 16.78
N LYS A 500 -21.76 11.75 17.32
CA LYS A 500 -20.36 12.12 17.62
C LYS A 500 -19.53 12.30 16.35
N ASP A 501 -19.68 11.39 15.39
CA ASP A 501 -18.88 11.36 14.16
C ASP A 501 -19.36 12.38 13.11
N PHE A 502 -20.65 12.76 13.13
CA PHE A 502 -21.31 13.66 12.18
C PHE A 502 -22.21 14.71 12.88
N PRO A 503 -21.64 15.66 13.64
CA PRO A 503 -22.40 16.60 14.47
C PRO A 503 -23.29 17.58 13.68
N ASN A 504 -23.01 17.77 12.39
CA ASN A 504 -23.74 18.71 11.52
C ASN A 504 -24.93 18.05 10.77
N GLU A 505 -25.15 16.74 10.94
CA GLU A 505 -26.27 16.05 10.30
C GLU A 505 -27.54 16.20 11.14
N ASP A 506 -28.65 16.58 10.50
CA ASP A 506 -29.96 16.66 11.15
C ASP A 506 -30.51 15.25 11.43
N LEU A 507 -30.31 14.81 12.66
CA LEU A 507 -30.85 13.56 13.20
C LEU A 507 -31.90 13.83 14.29
N ASP A 508 -32.45 15.05 14.38
CA ASP A 508 -33.43 15.41 15.42
C ASP A 508 -34.77 14.70 15.23
N PHE A 509 -35.03 14.20 14.02
CA PHE A 509 -36.16 13.31 13.74
C PHE A 509 -36.24 12.09 14.68
N TYR A 510 -35.11 11.62 15.21
CA TYR A 510 -35.03 10.44 16.10
C TYR A 510 -34.91 10.81 17.58
N ARG A 511 -35.06 12.10 17.92
CA ARG A 511 -34.92 12.58 19.29
C ARG A 511 -36.06 12.02 20.15
N PRO A 512 -35.75 11.30 21.24
CA PRO A 512 -36.79 10.83 22.16
C PRO A 512 -37.46 11.99 22.90
N ASP A 513 -38.61 11.71 23.52
CA ASP A 513 -39.35 12.73 24.26
C ASP A 513 -38.54 13.32 25.44
N ALA A 514 -38.93 14.52 25.85
CA ALA A 514 -38.25 15.27 26.91
C ALA A 514 -38.26 14.53 28.26
N VAL A 515 -39.30 13.74 28.53
CA VAL A 515 -39.47 12.99 29.79
C VAL A 515 -38.44 11.87 29.88
N LEU A 516 -38.20 11.16 28.78
CA LEU A 516 -37.21 10.10 28.68
C LEU A 516 -35.78 10.66 28.77
N LEU A 517 -35.51 11.77 28.07
CA LEU A 517 -34.21 12.46 28.15
C LEU A 517 -33.88 12.90 29.57
N GLU A 518 -34.85 13.50 30.28
CA GLU A 518 -34.66 13.98 31.65
C GLU A 518 -34.42 12.83 32.64
N LYS A 519 -35.20 11.74 32.50
CA LYS A 519 -35.02 10.52 33.33
C LYS A 519 -33.62 9.93 33.17
N VAL A 520 -33.14 9.78 31.94
CA VAL A 520 -31.81 9.20 31.65
C VAL A 520 -30.69 10.15 32.08
N ALA A 521 -30.84 11.47 31.89
CA ALA A 521 -29.88 12.47 32.35
C ALA A 521 -29.74 12.47 33.89
N ASN A 522 -30.86 12.37 34.61
CA ASN A 522 -30.87 12.30 36.07
C ASN A 522 -30.26 10.99 36.60
N ALA A 523 -30.50 9.87 35.92
CA ALA A 523 -29.86 8.60 36.25
C ALA A 523 -28.34 8.66 36.03
N ARG A 524 -27.89 9.28 34.94
CA ARG A 524 -26.46 9.48 34.64
C ARG A 524 -25.76 10.34 35.69
N LYS A 525 -26.39 11.42 36.16
CA LYS A 525 -25.84 12.27 37.24
C LYS A 525 -25.66 11.56 38.58
N LYS A 526 -26.49 10.54 38.87
CA LYS A 526 -26.42 9.76 40.13
C LYS A 526 -25.29 8.73 40.14
N ILE A 527 -24.78 8.34 38.98
CA ILE A 527 -23.69 7.37 38.84
C ILE A 527 -22.38 8.17 38.80
N LYS A 528 -21.62 8.15 39.91
CA LYS A 528 -20.37 8.93 40.11
C LYS A 528 -19.16 8.48 39.26
N GLU A 529 -19.37 7.68 38.22
CA GLU A 529 -18.34 7.27 37.27
C GLU A 529 -18.83 7.52 35.85
N ASP A 530 -17.95 8.03 34.98
CA ASP A 530 -18.19 8.23 33.55
C ASP A 530 -18.17 6.89 32.79
N THR A 531 -18.96 5.93 33.28
CA THR A 531 -19.08 4.62 32.65
C THR A 531 -20.22 4.66 31.63
N THR A 532 -19.86 4.49 30.36
CA THR A 532 -20.78 4.23 29.23
C THR A 532 -21.49 2.86 29.33
N SER A 533 -21.46 2.23 30.51
CA SER A 533 -22.05 0.93 30.77
C SER A 533 -23.56 1.06 30.98
N LEU A 534 -24.33 0.33 30.17
CA LEU A 534 -25.78 0.39 30.19
C LEU A 534 -26.41 -0.29 31.42
N LYS A 535 -25.72 -1.24 32.04
CA LYS A 535 -26.22 -1.98 33.21
C LYS A 535 -26.43 -1.09 34.44
N PRO A 536 -25.43 -0.26 34.86
CA PRO A 536 -25.60 0.72 35.93
C PRO A 536 -26.75 1.72 35.67
N LEU A 537 -26.88 2.21 34.44
CA LEU A 537 -27.95 3.13 34.05
C LEU A 537 -29.34 2.48 34.14
N HIS A 538 -29.48 1.27 33.61
CA HIS A 538 -30.73 0.50 33.69
C HIS A 538 -31.12 0.20 35.15
N PHE A 539 -30.14 -0.10 36.01
CA PHE A 539 -30.35 -0.30 37.44
C PHE A 539 -30.76 1.00 38.15
N ALA A 540 -30.10 2.13 37.85
CA ALA A 540 -30.46 3.45 38.39
C ALA A 540 -31.85 3.94 37.92
N LEU A 541 -32.35 3.40 36.81
CA LEU A 541 -33.70 3.62 36.29
C LEU A 541 -34.74 2.61 36.82
N ASN A 542 -34.36 1.78 37.81
CA ASN A 542 -35.19 0.71 38.39
C ASN A 542 -35.76 -0.28 37.35
N GLY A 543 -35.08 -0.48 36.21
CA GLY A 543 -35.56 -1.32 35.12
C GLY A 543 -36.84 -0.85 34.44
N LYS A 544 -37.23 0.42 34.62
CA LYS A 544 -38.46 1.00 34.03
C LYS A 544 -38.27 1.56 32.62
N VAL A 545 -37.06 1.51 32.09
CA VAL A 545 -36.70 2.02 30.76
C VAL A 545 -35.84 0.97 30.08
N ASP A 546 -36.24 0.56 28.89
CA ASP A 546 -35.54 -0.47 28.14
C ASP A 546 -34.15 -0.01 27.70
N TYR A 547 -33.23 -0.96 27.56
CA TYR A 547 -31.87 -0.71 27.10
C TYR A 547 -31.80 0.04 25.76
N GLU A 548 -32.81 -0.11 24.91
CA GLU A 548 -32.88 0.54 23.61
C GLU A 548 -33.19 2.04 23.74
N ASP A 549 -34.13 2.39 24.61
CA ASP A 549 -34.54 3.76 24.89
C ASP A 549 -33.46 4.51 25.68
N ILE A 550 -32.73 3.82 26.57
CA ILE A 550 -31.54 4.37 27.22
C ILE A 550 -30.47 4.73 26.18
N LYS A 551 -30.17 3.83 25.23
CA LYS A 551 -29.20 4.11 24.15
C LYS A 551 -29.65 5.26 23.26
N LEU A 552 -30.94 5.31 22.95
CA LEU A 552 -31.50 6.38 22.13
C LEU A 552 -31.37 7.72 22.86
N ALA A 553 -31.75 7.81 24.13
CA ALA A 553 -31.61 9.03 24.93
C ALA A 553 -30.15 9.47 25.06
N LEU A 554 -29.21 8.54 25.27
CA LEU A 554 -27.77 8.83 25.31
C LEU A 554 -27.21 9.40 24.00
N ALA A 555 -27.88 9.21 22.86
CA ALA A 555 -27.45 9.82 21.60
C ALA A 555 -27.77 11.32 21.52
N PHE A 556 -28.63 11.82 22.40
CA PHE A 556 -29.13 13.21 22.42
C PHE A 556 -28.84 13.94 23.75
N LEU A 557 -28.07 13.32 24.65
CA LEU A 557 -27.58 13.86 25.92
C LEU A 557 -26.06 13.97 25.90
#